data_AF-X8JLA8-F1
#
_entry.id   AF-X8JLA8-F1
#
_cell.length_a   1.000
_cell.length_b   1.000
_cell.length_c   1.000
_cell.angle_alpha   90.00
_cell.angle_beta   90.00
_cell.angle_gamma   90.00
#
_symmetry.space_group_name_H-M   'P 1'
#
loop_
_entity.id
_entity.type
_entity.pdbx_description
1 polymer ?
#
loop_
_entity_poly.entity_id
_entity_poly.type
_entity_poly.pdbx_seq_one_letter_code
_entity_poly.pdbx_strand_id
1 'polypeptide(L)'
;MPMQSSWLSLEELYSTNVVIGANQAEGVHCLGPCNLYNVWFEDVCEDAITIKQTSGQSNIVGGGAKGASDKVVQHNGAGTVKIDSYCVQTFGKLYRSCGNCSTQYKRTVLISQIIGKSGSVLAGINSNYGDVAQIDTASLSLSSVSSICDTFQGNSNGDEPKKLTSNVANA
;
A
#
# COMPACT_ATOMS: atom_id res chain seq x y z
N MET A 1 1.34 4.46 29.92
CA MET A 1 1.53 3.51 28.80
C MET A 1 2.43 4.23 27.81
N PRO A 2 3.70 3.83 27.63
CA PRO A 2 4.57 4.56 26.72
C PRO A 2 4.12 4.27 25.28
N MET A 3 3.83 5.32 24.51
CA MET A 3 3.59 5.25 23.08
C MET A 3 4.85 4.67 22.42
N GLN A 4 4.76 3.46 21.86
CA GLN A 4 5.85 2.86 21.11
C GLN A 4 6.01 3.61 19.79
N SER A 5 7.20 4.15 19.59
CA SER A 5 7.59 4.87 18.38
C SER A 5 7.77 3.88 17.23
N SER A 6 7.07 4.10 16.11
CA SER A 6 7.38 3.50 14.81
C SER A 6 8.88 3.68 14.49
N TRP A 7 9.51 2.63 13.96
CA TRP A 7 10.98 2.55 13.82
C TRP A 7 11.60 3.60 12.88
N LEU A 8 10.83 4.13 11.92
CA LEU A 8 11.15 5.33 11.15
C LEU A 8 9.87 6.13 10.88
N SER A 9 9.71 7.26 11.56
CA SER A 9 8.61 8.20 11.36
C SER A 9 9.14 9.63 11.29
N LEU A 10 9.08 10.23 10.10
CA LEU A 10 9.47 11.62 9.84
C LEU A 10 8.47 12.27 8.86
N GLU A 11 8.36 13.59 8.93
CA GLU A 11 7.46 14.40 8.09
C GLU A 11 7.92 14.44 6.62
N GLU A 12 9.20 14.22 6.37
CA GLU A 12 9.77 13.95 5.05
C GLU A 12 10.80 12.82 5.22
N LEU A 13 10.38 11.59 4.93
CA LEU A 13 11.23 10.42 5.09
C LEU A 13 11.91 10.09 3.77
N TYR A 14 13.23 10.15 3.77
CA TYR A 14 14.07 9.58 2.72
C TYR A 14 14.80 8.37 3.28
N SER A 15 14.44 7.17 2.83
CA SER A 15 15.11 5.93 3.22
C SER A 15 15.65 5.23 1.99
N THR A 16 16.91 4.80 2.06
CA THR A 16 17.57 4.10 0.96
C THR A 16 18.37 2.91 1.50
N ASN A 17 18.29 1.76 0.82
CA ASN A 17 19.07 0.55 1.11
C ASN A 17 18.89 0.04 2.56
N VAL A 18 17.64 -0.15 2.98
CA VAL A 18 17.31 -0.64 4.33
C VAL A 18 16.70 -2.04 4.22
N VAL A 19 17.11 -2.93 5.13
CA VAL A 19 16.48 -4.24 5.34
C VAL A 19 15.84 -4.24 6.72
N ILE A 20 14.54 -4.48 6.78
CA ILE A 20 13.73 -4.55 8.00
C ILE A 20 13.41 -6.03 8.25
N GLY A 21 13.99 -6.56 9.32
CA GLY A 21 13.84 -7.95 9.71
C GLY A 21 12.48 -8.29 10.33
N ALA A 22 12.24 -9.58 10.54
CA ALA A 22 10.96 -10.14 10.96
C ALA A 22 10.44 -9.68 12.35
N ASN A 23 11.32 -9.24 13.25
CA ASN A 23 10.95 -8.81 14.62
C ASN A 23 10.59 -7.31 14.70
N GLN A 24 10.13 -6.72 13.61
CA GLN A 24 9.63 -5.36 13.60
C GLN A 24 8.27 -5.29 14.34
N ALA A 25 8.12 -4.25 15.16
CA ALA A 25 6.88 -4.03 15.92
C ALA A 25 5.81 -3.34 15.06
N GLU A 26 6.24 -2.35 14.27
CA GLU A 26 5.43 -1.64 13.27
C GLU A 26 6.34 -1.33 12.07
N GLY A 27 5.75 -1.34 10.87
CA GLY A 27 6.43 -0.99 9.62
C GLY A 27 6.85 0.49 9.53
N VAL A 28 7.06 0.96 8.30
CA VAL A 28 7.44 2.36 8.04
C VAL A 28 6.21 3.26 8.00
N HIS A 29 6.22 4.36 8.76
CA HIS A 29 5.13 5.34 8.77
C HIS A 29 5.56 6.65 8.08
N CYS A 30 5.01 6.92 6.90
CA CYS A 30 5.21 8.17 6.19
C CYS A 30 4.20 9.22 6.66
N LEU A 31 4.62 10.12 7.54
CA LEU A 31 3.74 11.15 8.13
C LEU A 31 3.45 12.30 7.15
N GLY A 32 4.40 12.59 6.26
CA GLY A 32 4.21 13.41 5.06
C GLY A 32 4.67 12.65 3.80
N PRO A 33 4.84 13.35 2.67
CA PRO A 33 5.44 12.75 1.47
C PRO A 33 6.77 12.06 1.80
N CYS A 34 6.94 10.82 1.34
CA CYS A 34 8.15 10.04 1.60
C CYS A 34 8.70 9.42 0.33
N ASN A 35 10.00 9.14 0.36
CA ASN A 35 10.69 8.43 -0.69
C ASN A 35 11.42 7.23 -0.09
N LEU A 36 10.97 6.03 -0.43
CA LEU A 36 11.53 4.76 0.00
C LEU A 36 12.17 4.10 -1.20
N TYR A 37 13.50 4.01 -1.19
CA TYR A 37 14.29 3.43 -2.27
C TYR A 37 14.96 2.14 -1.82
N ASN A 38 14.73 1.03 -2.53
CA ASN A 38 15.37 -0.25 -2.22
C ASN A 38 15.22 -0.67 -0.75
N VAL A 39 13.99 -0.58 -0.23
CA VAL A 39 13.66 -0.98 1.15
C VAL A 39 13.04 -2.38 1.14
N TRP A 40 13.57 -3.27 1.98
CA TRP A 40 13.16 -4.67 2.05
C TRP A 40 12.53 -5.01 3.39
N PHE A 41 11.42 -5.74 3.37
CA PHE A 41 10.73 -6.28 4.54
C PHE A 41 10.76 -7.80 4.47
N GLU A 42 11.51 -8.43 5.38
CA GLU A 42 11.71 -9.89 5.37
C GLU A 42 10.45 -10.65 5.80
N ASP A 43 9.71 -10.10 6.76
CA ASP A 43 8.41 -10.60 7.22
C ASP A 43 7.55 -9.43 7.72
N VAL A 44 6.34 -9.33 7.20
CA VAL A 44 5.42 -8.23 7.51
C VAL A 44 4.44 -8.68 8.58
N CYS A 45 4.47 -8.03 9.75
CA CYS A 45 3.58 -8.31 10.87
C CYS A 45 2.14 -7.88 10.58
N GLU A 46 1.87 -6.57 10.55
CA GLU A 46 0.56 -6.01 10.18
C GLU A 46 0.63 -5.41 8.77
N ASP A 47 1.31 -4.25 8.65
CA ASP A 47 1.54 -3.53 7.40
C ASP A 47 3.03 -3.23 7.24
N ALA A 48 3.56 -3.26 6.02
CA ALA A 48 4.96 -2.89 5.77
C ALA A 48 5.13 -1.36 5.76
N ILE A 49 4.21 -0.66 5.10
CA ILE A 49 4.29 0.79 4.87
C ILE A 49 2.91 1.40 5.10
N THR A 50 2.83 2.37 6.00
CA THR A 50 1.63 3.17 6.25
C THR A 50 1.83 4.60 5.78
N ILE A 51 1.03 5.01 4.81
CA ILE A 51 1.04 6.37 4.25
C ILE A 51 -0.01 7.23 4.95
N LYS A 52 0.44 8.27 5.66
CA LYS A 52 -0.39 9.22 6.41
C LYS A 52 -0.30 10.66 5.88
N GLN A 53 0.48 10.91 4.83
CA GLN A 53 0.56 12.22 4.18
C GLN A 53 -0.83 12.78 3.85
N THR A 54 -1.03 14.09 3.94
CA THR A 54 -2.34 14.71 3.64
C THR A 54 -2.39 15.38 2.26
N SER A 55 -1.27 15.40 1.54
CA SER A 55 -1.15 15.90 0.17
C SER A 55 0.18 15.43 -0.45
N GLY A 56 0.42 15.79 -1.72
CA GLY A 56 1.66 15.48 -2.43
C GLY A 56 1.75 14.03 -2.92
N GLN A 57 2.98 13.55 -3.14
CA GLN A 57 3.26 12.22 -3.65
C GLN A 57 4.32 11.52 -2.81
N SER A 58 4.06 10.28 -2.40
CA SER A 58 5.08 9.37 -1.86
C SER A 58 5.53 8.37 -2.92
N ASN A 59 6.82 8.06 -2.91
CA ASN A 59 7.45 7.15 -3.86
C ASN A 59 8.00 5.92 -3.12
N ILE A 60 7.59 4.74 -3.55
CA ILE A 60 8.11 3.44 -3.12
C ILE A 60 8.72 2.80 -4.36
N VAL A 61 10.05 2.82 -4.46
CA VAL A 61 10.77 2.47 -5.69
C VAL A 61 11.87 1.47 -5.40
N GLY A 62 11.80 0.29 -6.01
CA GLY A 62 12.74 -0.79 -5.68
C GLY A 62 12.45 -1.41 -4.31
N GLY A 63 13.08 -2.54 -4.04
CA GLY A 63 12.90 -3.26 -2.78
C GLY A 63 11.79 -4.31 -2.84
N GLY A 64 11.31 -4.72 -1.68
CA GLY A 64 10.28 -5.74 -1.63
C GLY A 64 9.75 -6.09 -0.25
N ALA A 65 8.66 -6.84 -0.22
CA ALA A 65 8.05 -7.32 1.03
C ALA A 65 7.59 -8.77 0.91
N LYS A 66 7.69 -9.52 2.01
CA LYS A 66 7.18 -10.88 2.12
C LYS A 66 6.30 -11.06 3.36
N GLY A 67 5.32 -11.95 3.27
CA GLY A 67 4.59 -12.42 4.45
C GLY A 67 3.46 -11.50 4.95
N ALA A 68 3.05 -10.51 4.16
CA ALA A 68 2.01 -9.57 4.54
C ALA A 68 0.61 -10.22 4.51
N SER A 69 0.12 -10.67 5.66
CA SER A 69 -1.16 -11.40 5.74
C SER A 69 -2.35 -10.61 5.17
N ASP A 70 -2.45 -9.31 5.46
CA ASP A 70 -3.49 -8.42 4.91
C ASP A 70 -2.96 -7.47 3.85
N LYS A 71 -2.03 -6.56 4.19
CA LYS A 71 -1.64 -5.48 3.28
C LYS A 71 -0.17 -5.07 3.41
N VAL A 72 0.45 -4.75 2.29
CA VAL A 72 1.84 -4.26 2.25
C VAL A 72 1.85 -2.74 2.42
N VAL A 73 1.10 -2.02 1.59
CA VAL A 73 0.98 -0.56 1.62
C VAL A 73 -0.44 -0.16 2.02
N GLN A 74 -0.57 0.41 3.21
CA GLN A 74 -1.80 0.98 3.73
C GLN A 74 -1.81 2.50 3.52
N HIS A 75 -2.75 3.00 2.72
CA HIS A 75 -2.87 4.44 2.43
C HIS A 75 -4.03 5.04 3.24
N ASN A 76 -3.70 5.60 4.40
CA ASN A 76 -4.65 6.24 5.32
C ASN A 76 -4.85 7.72 5.00
N GLY A 77 -3.78 8.39 4.54
CA GLY A 77 -3.75 9.80 4.19
C GLY A 77 -4.42 10.14 2.85
N ALA A 78 -4.02 11.23 2.22
CA ALA A 78 -4.48 11.69 0.91
C ALA A 78 -3.33 11.78 -0.09
N GLY A 79 -3.64 12.15 -1.33
CA GLY A 79 -2.64 12.38 -2.37
C GLY A 79 -2.32 11.12 -3.15
N THR A 80 -1.07 11.02 -3.60
CA THR A 80 -0.62 10.00 -4.55
C THR A 80 0.45 9.10 -3.95
N VAL A 81 0.33 7.79 -4.19
CA VAL A 81 1.39 6.82 -3.91
C VAL A 81 1.86 6.20 -5.23
N LYS A 82 3.15 6.32 -5.51
CA LYS A 82 3.80 5.62 -6.62
C LYS A 82 4.49 4.37 -6.08
N ILE A 83 4.17 3.21 -6.64
CA ILE A 83 4.84 1.93 -6.36
C ILE A 83 5.46 1.45 -7.67
N ASP A 84 6.78 1.44 -7.74
CA ASP A 84 7.51 1.10 -8.95
C ASP A 84 8.67 0.14 -8.66
N SER A 85 8.94 -0.78 -9.59
CA SER A 85 10.09 -1.69 -9.51
C SER A 85 10.12 -2.53 -8.22
N TYR A 86 8.96 -2.96 -7.71
CA TYR A 86 8.83 -3.57 -6.38
C TYR A 86 8.55 -5.08 -6.43
N CYS A 87 9.15 -5.84 -5.52
CA CYS A 87 8.92 -7.28 -5.39
C CYS A 87 7.99 -7.60 -4.21
N VAL A 88 6.97 -8.41 -4.42
CA VAL A 88 6.06 -8.82 -3.34
C VAL A 88 5.73 -10.31 -3.40
N GLN A 89 5.84 -10.99 -2.27
CA GLN A 89 5.58 -12.43 -2.18
C GLN A 89 4.74 -12.78 -0.96
N THR A 90 3.73 -13.64 -1.14
CA THR A 90 2.82 -14.10 -0.07
C THR A 90 2.18 -12.90 0.62
N PHE A 91 1.14 -12.36 -0.03
CA PHE A 91 0.51 -11.12 0.40
C PHE A 91 -1.01 -11.14 0.25
N GLY A 92 -1.72 -10.48 1.15
CA GLY A 92 -3.13 -10.18 0.94
C GLY A 92 -3.27 -9.14 -0.18
N LYS A 93 -2.81 -7.91 0.07
CA LYS A 93 -2.93 -6.78 -0.85
C LYS A 93 -1.62 -6.02 -0.97
N LEU A 94 -1.16 -5.69 -2.18
CA LEU A 94 0.03 -4.83 -2.31
C LEU A 94 -0.31 -3.40 -1.89
N TYR A 95 -1.43 -2.85 -2.37
CA TYR A 95 -1.90 -1.52 -2.02
C TYR A 95 -3.36 -1.54 -1.59
N ARG A 96 -3.68 -0.83 -0.50
CA ARG A 96 -5.05 -0.60 -0.05
C ARG A 96 -5.27 0.87 0.30
N SER A 97 -6.23 1.50 -0.38
CA SER A 97 -6.84 2.75 0.08
C SER A 97 -7.66 2.47 1.34
N CYS A 98 -7.46 3.22 2.43
CA CYS A 98 -8.19 2.95 3.66
C CYS A 98 -9.71 3.10 3.44
N GLY A 99 -10.46 2.01 3.59
CA GLY A 99 -11.90 2.01 3.30
C GLY A 99 -12.80 2.28 4.49
N ASN A 100 -12.27 2.32 5.71
CA ASN A 100 -13.05 2.51 6.94
C ASN A 100 -12.39 3.50 7.92
N CYS A 101 -11.44 4.30 7.43
CA CYS A 101 -10.86 5.41 8.19
C CYS A 101 -11.95 6.45 8.51
N SER A 102 -11.87 7.03 9.71
CA SER A 102 -12.80 8.09 10.15
C SER A 102 -12.75 9.32 9.23
N THR A 103 -11.58 9.64 8.70
CA THR A 103 -11.39 10.64 7.65
C THR A 103 -11.13 9.95 6.32
N GLN A 104 -11.89 10.35 5.30
CA GLN A 104 -11.81 9.77 3.96
C GLN A 104 -11.31 10.80 2.96
N TYR A 105 -10.55 10.29 1.99
CA TYR A 105 -9.92 11.09 0.96
C TYR A 105 -10.11 10.41 -0.38
N LYS A 106 -10.08 11.23 -1.45
CA LYS A 106 -9.76 10.73 -2.78
C LYS A 106 -8.27 10.40 -2.80
N ARG A 107 -7.93 9.14 -3.10
CA ARG A 107 -6.55 8.65 -3.17
C ARG A 107 -6.20 8.20 -4.57
N THR A 108 -4.94 8.38 -4.95
CA THR A 108 -4.41 7.90 -6.22
C THR A 108 -3.25 6.95 -5.96
N VAL A 109 -3.20 5.84 -6.71
CA VAL A 109 -2.04 4.96 -6.77
C VAL A 109 -1.57 4.77 -8.20
N LEU A 110 -0.26 4.84 -8.39
CA LEU A 110 0.43 4.57 -9.65
C LEU A 110 1.28 3.32 -9.45
N ILE A 111 1.04 2.26 -10.23
CA ILE A 111 1.71 0.97 -10.07
C ILE A 111 2.34 0.53 -11.39
N SER A 112 3.64 0.26 -11.36
CA SER A 112 4.41 -0.24 -12.50
C SER A 112 5.57 -1.15 -12.06
N GLN A 113 6.04 -1.98 -12.98
CA GLN A 113 7.22 -2.85 -12.82
C GLN A 113 7.16 -3.72 -11.55
N ILE A 114 6.05 -4.43 -11.35
CA ILE A 114 5.86 -5.28 -10.17
C ILE A 114 6.17 -6.74 -10.47
N ILE A 115 6.97 -7.36 -9.61
CA ILE A 115 7.11 -8.81 -9.55
C ILE A 115 6.29 -9.30 -8.35
N GLY A 116 5.19 -10.00 -8.61
CA GLY A 116 4.23 -10.43 -7.59
C GLY A 116 4.05 -11.94 -7.56
N LYS A 117 4.05 -12.54 -6.36
CA LYS A 117 3.80 -13.97 -6.20
C LYS A 117 2.86 -14.29 -5.02
N SER A 118 1.90 -15.18 -5.24
CA SER A 118 1.00 -15.68 -4.18
C SER A 118 0.25 -14.54 -3.47
N GLY A 119 -0.46 -13.74 -4.26
CA GLY A 119 -1.19 -12.55 -3.81
C GLY A 119 -2.71 -12.70 -3.90
N SER A 120 -3.46 -12.03 -3.03
CA SER A 120 -4.92 -11.93 -3.26
C SER A 120 -5.25 -10.82 -4.25
N VAL A 121 -4.85 -9.57 -3.97
CA VAL A 121 -5.19 -8.39 -4.79
C VAL A 121 -3.96 -7.50 -4.96
N LEU A 122 -3.69 -6.95 -6.15
CA LEU A 122 -2.62 -5.95 -6.29
C LEU A 122 -3.04 -4.60 -5.71
N ALA A 123 -4.17 -4.04 -6.13
CA ALA A 123 -4.71 -2.77 -5.64
C ALA A 123 -6.18 -2.87 -5.23
N GLY A 124 -6.50 -2.35 -4.03
CA GLY A 124 -7.88 -2.17 -3.57
C GLY A 124 -8.22 -0.68 -3.37
N ILE A 125 -9.12 -0.15 -4.20
CA ILE A 125 -9.53 1.26 -4.20
C ILE A 125 -11.00 1.46 -3.84
N ASN A 126 -11.37 2.62 -3.29
CA ASN A 126 -12.75 2.93 -2.93
C ASN A 126 -13.41 3.78 -4.04
N SER A 127 -14.30 3.18 -4.83
CA SER A 127 -14.88 3.85 -6.00
C SER A 127 -15.80 5.02 -5.62
N ASN A 128 -16.52 4.91 -4.49
CA ASN A 128 -17.41 5.96 -4.00
C ASN A 128 -16.69 7.23 -3.50
N TYR A 129 -15.38 7.15 -3.23
CA TYR A 129 -14.56 8.32 -2.91
C TYR A 129 -13.79 8.86 -4.13
N GLY A 130 -14.01 8.28 -5.30
CA GLY A 130 -13.37 8.69 -6.54
C GLY A 130 -11.89 8.30 -6.62
N ASP A 131 -11.48 7.27 -5.88
CA ASP A 131 -10.11 6.76 -5.93
C ASP A 131 -9.72 6.32 -7.34
N VAL A 132 -8.44 6.49 -7.67
CA VAL A 132 -7.88 6.11 -8.97
C VAL A 132 -6.70 5.18 -8.76
N ALA A 133 -6.70 4.05 -9.47
CA ALA A 133 -5.53 3.20 -9.65
C ALA A 133 -5.13 3.21 -11.12
N GLN A 134 -3.93 3.73 -11.40
CA GLN A 134 -3.30 3.61 -12.71
C GLN A 134 -2.26 2.52 -12.63
N ILE A 135 -2.43 1.47 -13.43
CA ILE A 135 -1.59 0.28 -13.38
C ILE A 135 -1.08 0.01 -14.79
N ASP A 136 0.24 0.02 -14.96
CA ASP A 136 0.87 -0.42 -16.20
C ASP A 136 0.91 -1.95 -16.23
N THR A 137 -0.16 -2.56 -16.74
CA THR A 137 -0.34 -4.01 -16.77
C THR A 137 0.70 -4.74 -17.62
N ALA A 138 1.30 -4.06 -18.61
CA ALA A 138 2.33 -4.64 -19.46
C ALA A 138 3.66 -4.85 -18.72
N SER A 139 3.89 -4.09 -17.65
CA SER A 139 5.10 -4.16 -16.82
C SER A 139 5.02 -5.16 -15.66
N LEU A 140 3.89 -5.85 -15.49
CA LEU A 140 3.67 -6.74 -14.34
C LEU A 140 4.09 -8.18 -14.66
N SER A 141 4.86 -8.76 -13.74
CA SER A 141 5.18 -10.19 -13.74
C SER A 141 4.53 -10.85 -12.52
N LEU A 142 3.29 -11.32 -12.68
CA LEU A 142 2.48 -11.87 -11.60
C LEU A 142 2.34 -13.40 -11.72
N SER A 143 2.50 -14.11 -10.61
CA SER A 143 2.27 -15.55 -10.50
C SER A 143 1.37 -15.86 -9.30
N SER A 144 0.26 -16.57 -9.52
CA SER A 144 -0.72 -16.88 -8.46
C SER A 144 -1.21 -15.63 -7.71
N VAL A 145 -1.49 -14.55 -8.44
CA VAL A 145 -2.16 -13.34 -7.91
C VAL A 145 -3.61 -13.34 -8.39
N SER A 146 -4.57 -13.27 -7.47
CA SER A 146 -5.98 -13.55 -7.79
C SER A 146 -6.67 -12.40 -8.55
N SER A 147 -6.34 -11.14 -8.24
CA SER A 147 -6.83 -9.97 -8.96
C SER A 147 -5.82 -8.82 -8.99
N ILE A 148 -5.92 -7.96 -10.00
CA ILE A 148 -5.07 -6.79 -10.18
C ILE A 148 -5.70 -5.58 -9.49
N CYS A 149 -6.96 -5.24 -9.81
CA CYS A 149 -7.60 -4.07 -9.21
C CYS A 149 -9.03 -4.37 -8.81
N ASP A 150 -9.30 -4.32 -7.51
CA ASP A 150 -10.64 -4.48 -6.96
C ASP A 150 -11.16 -3.13 -6.45
N THR A 151 -12.47 -2.91 -6.57
CA THR A 151 -13.13 -1.71 -6.04
C THR A 151 -13.99 -2.06 -4.83
N PHE A 152 -14.12 -1.09 -3.92
CA PHE A 152 -14.84 -1.23 -2.67
C PHE A 152 -15.74 -0.02 -2.43
N GLN A 153 -16.83 -0.26 -1.70
CA GLN A 153 -17.63 0.79 -1.08
C GLN A 153 -17.00 1.12 0.28
N GLY A 154 -16.22 2.20 0.32
CA GLY A 154 -15.68 2.74 1.56
C GLY A 154 -16.75 3.44 2.42
N ASN A 155 -16.45 3.56 3.70
CA ASN A 155 -17.24 4.22 4.74
C ASN A 155 -16.31 4.99 5.71
N SER A 156 -16.91 5.69 6.67
CA SER A 156 -16.20 6.43 7.72
C SER A 156 -16.67 6.08 9.13
N ASN A 157 -17.33 4.93 9.30
CA ASN A 157 -17.90 4.47 10.57
C ASN A 157 -17.12 3.30 11.18
N GLY A 158 -16.07 2.82 10.51
CA GLY A 158 -15.22 1.72 10.98
C GLY A 158 -15.63 0.33 10.47
N ASP A 159 -16.79 0.21 9.82
CA ASP A 159 -17.26 -1.06 9.28
C ASP A 159 -16.36 -1.56 8.15
N GLU A 160 -16.27 -2.88 7.96
CA GLU A 160 -15.47 -3.43 6.87
C GLU A 160 -16.02 -3.02 5.49
N PRO A 161 -15.20 -2.47 4.58
CA PRO A 161 -15.64 -2.01 3.27
C PRO A 161 -16.15 -3.17 2.41
N LYS A 162 -17.33 -3.01 1.82
CA LYS A 162 -17.90 -4.02 0.93
C LYS A 162 -17.19 -4.01 -0.42
N LYS A 163 -16.68 -5.17 -0.88
CA LYS A 163 -16.18 -5.33 -2.25
C LYS A 163 -17.30 -5.14 -3.27
N LEU A 164 -17.02 -4.38 -4.33
CA LEU A 164 -17.97 -4.06 -5.40
C LEU A 164 -17.62 -4.80 -6.71
N THR A 165 -16.41 -4.59 -7.23
CA THR A 165 -15.97 -5.19 -8.51
C THR A 165 -14.58 -5.82 -8.40
N SER A 166 -14.22 -6.64 -9.38
CA SER A 166 -12.90 -7.24 -9.52
C SER A 166 -12.41 -7.10 -10.96
N ASN A 167 -11.24 -6.50 -11.17
CA ASN A 167 -10.63 -6.21 -12.48
C ASN A 167 -11.55 -5.44 -13.44
N VAL A 168 -12.38 -4.55 -12.91
CA VAL A 168 -13.24 -3.66 -13.70
C VAL A 168 -12.79 -2.23 -13.47
N ALA A 169 -12.45 -1.52 -14.55
CA ALA A 169 -12.16 -0.10 -14.48
C ALA A 169 -13.39 0.68 -14.00
N ASN A 170 -13.17 1.72 -13.18
CA ASN A 170 -14.21 2.69 -12.89
C ASN A 170 -14.63 3.37 -14.21
N ALA A 171 -15.93 3.62 -14.40
CA ALA A 171 -16.45 4.39 -15.53
C ALA A 171 -16.01 5.86 -15.45
#